data_AF-A0A5B8NV97-F1
#
_entry.id   AF-A0A5B8NV97-F1
#
_cell.length_a   1.000
_cell.length_b   1.000
_cell.length_c   1.000
_cell.angle_alpha   90.00
_cell.angle_beta   90.00
_cell.angle_gamma   90.00
#
_symmetry.space_group_name_H-M   'P 1'
#
loop_
_entity.id
_entity.type
_entity.pdbx_description
1 polymer ?
#
loop_
_entity_poly.entity_id
_entity_poly.type
_entity_poly.pdbx_seq_one_letter_code
_entity_poly.pdbx_strand_id
1 'polypeptide(L)'
;MSFVSRLRNAGKKATAALAVVATAASVMVAGTGVASANPREALRADATGTCEWDAVQYWVQRCDVFSPSMGRNIPVQIQPAARGGNAALYLLDGMRATDTENAWTHFSNAPAKFVDNNITLVMPVGGAGSFYIDWNSPATFLPGGVVYRWETFLANELPTYLEQNFGVARNNNSVAGLSMGGTAALNLAAKHTDQFRQALSYSGVLTMNSPGMYPLLAIALLQVGGFNINSMYGGYISPARFENDPFWNMDGLRGKDVYVSAASGIPDLPDLSAPQYFADGAALELLSRESTLVWEAKARLTGINVTSDYPILGIHSWAQFDSQLSKTHDRILNVMNAW
;
A
#
# COMPACT_ATOMS: atom_id res chain seq x y z
N MET A 1 -92.17 -38.44 40.14
CA MET A 1 -91.64 -39.67 39.51
C MET A 1 -90.70 -39.20 38.41
N SER A 2 -89.44 -39.57 38.24
CA SER A 2 -88.53 -40.60 38.74
C SER A 2 -87.13 -40.12 38.27
N PHE A 3 -86.13 -39.89 39.13
CA PHE A 3 -85.12 -40.85 39.63
C PHE A 3 -83.92 -41.09 38.67
N VAL A 4 -82.74 -40.59 39.09
CA VAL A 4 -81.42 -41.30 39.11
C VAL A 4 -80.73 -41.58 37.76
N SER A 5 -79.68 -40.85 37.36
CA SER A 5 -78.25 -40.92 37.76
C SER A 5 -77.44 -42.13 37.27
N ARG A 6 -76.34 -41.85 36.53
CA ARG A 6 -75.06 -42.60 36.44
C ARG A 6 -74.00 -41.65 35.84
N LEU A 7 -73.27 -40.84 36.61
CA LEU A 7 -72.01 -41.13 37.34
C LEU A 7 -70.92 -41.85 36.52
N ARG A 8 -69.85 -41.11 36.18
CA ARG A 8 -68.51 -41.42 36.70
C ARG A 8 -67.52 -40.25 36.57
N ASN A 9 -67.20 -39.70 37.75
CA ASN A 9 -66.11 -38.77 38.04
C ASN A 9 -64.76 -39.50 38.10
N ALA A 10 -63.68 -38.76 37.80
CA ALA A 10 -62.43 -38.61 38.58
C ALA A 10 -61.32 -38.17 37.61
N GLY A 11 -60.53 -37.11 37.82
CA GLY A 11 -60.35 -36.27 38.99
C GLY A 11 -58.89 -35.81 39.04
N LYS A 12 -58.71 -34.49 39.17
CA LYS A 12 -57.85 -33.84 40.19
C LYS A 12 -56.33 -34.08 40.06
N LYS A 13 -55.46 -33.08 39.89
CA LYS A 13 -55.15 -31.93 40.78
C LYS A 13 -54.03 -31.12 40.08
N ALA A 14 -54.10 -29.78 40.03
CA ALA A 14 -53.48 -28.81 40.98
C ALA A 14 -51.92 -28.80 40.88
N THR A 15 -51.16 -27.70 40.88
CA THR A 15 -51.35 -26.35 41.45
C THR A 15 -50.15 -25.47 41.05
N ALA A 16 -50.35 -24.14 41.03
CA ALA A 16 -49.41 -23.04 41.34
C ALA A 16 -48.22 -22.78 40.36
N ALA A 17 -47.73 -21.56 40.10
CA ALA A 17 -47.83 -20.29 40.81
C ALA A 17 -47.51 -19.08 39.88
N LEU A 18 -48.10 -17.91 40.20
CA LEU A 18 -47.57 -16.53 40.16
C LEU A 18 -46.36 -16.17 39.27
N ALA A 19 -46.49 -15.12 38.42
CA ALA A 19 -45.90 -13.80 38.68
C ALA A 19 -46.11 -12.80 37.51
N VAL A 20 -46.32 -11.54 37.92
CA VAL A 20 -46.51 -10.28 37.20
C VAL A 20 -45.48 -9.99 36.10
N VAL A 21 -45.90 -9.43 34.95
CA VAL A 21 -45.10 -8.41 34.22
C VAL A 21 -46.02 -7.30 33.71
N ALA A 22 -45.79 -6.11 34.27
CA ALA A 22 -46.30 -4.83 33.80
C ALA A 22 -45.32 -4.21 32.77
N THR A 23 -45.89 -3.50 31.79
CA THR A 23 -45.29 -2.40 31.00
C THR A 23 -43.97 -2.64 30.26
N ALA A 24 -44.03 -2.55 28.93
CA ALA A 24 -42.93 -2.04 28.11
C ALA A 24 -43.47 -1.32 26.87
N ALA A 25 -43.68 -0.01 27.03
CA ALA A 25 -43.61 0.93 25.92
C ALA A 25 -42.11 1.15 25.62
N SER A 26 -41.53 0.30 24.78
CA SER A 26 -40.20 0.56 24.22
C SER A 26 -40.36 1.46 23.01
N VAL A 27 -40.17 2.76 23.25
CA VAL A 27 -39.79 3.72 22.22
C VAL A 27 -38.60 3.10 21.48
N MET A 28 -38.81 2.72 20.22
CA MET A 28 -37.71 2.44 19.31
C MET A 28 -36.98 3.75 19.09
N VAL A 29 -35.93 3.99 19.88
CA VAL A 29 -34.87 4.89 19.47
C VAL A 29 -34.21 4.19 18.28
N ALA A 30 -34.73 4.49 17.08
CA ALA A 30 -33.96 4.33 15.87
C ALA A 30 -32.72 5.19 16.07
N GLY A 31 -31.62 4.56 16.47
CA GLY A 31 -30.32 5.18 16.41
C GLY A 31 -30.10 5.51 14.95
N THR A 32 -30.36 6.76 14.59
CA THR A 32 -29.73 7.37 13.44
C THR A 32 -28.25 7.29 13.74
N GLY A 33 -27.59 6.24 13.26
CA GLY A 33 -26.17 6.24 13.10
C GLY A 33 -25.89 7.44 12.22
N VAL A 34 -25.52 8.55 12.85
CA VAL A 34 -24.92 9.66 12.14
C VAL A 34 -23.70 9.01 11.51
N ALA A 35 -23.68 8.93 10.19
CA ALA A 35 -22.42 8.70 9.49
C ALA A 35 -21.48 9.76 10.06
N SER A 36 -20.58 9.34 10.94
CA SER A 36 -19.53 10.22 11.42
C SER A 36 -18.66 10.43 10.20
N ALA A 37 -18.96 11.49 9.45
CA ALA A 37 -18.06 12.03 8.47
C ALA A 37 -16.80 12.34 9.26
N ASN A 38 -15.81 11.46 9.22
CA ASN A 38 -14.58 11.60 9.99
C ASN A 38 -13.83 12.79 9.37
N PRO A 39 -13.96 14.02 9.92
CA PRO A 39 -13.64 15.23 9.18
C PRO A 39 -12.15 15.20 8.87
N ARG A 40 -11.75 15.46 7.63
CA ARG A 40 -10.33 15.47 7.25
C ARG A 40 -9.55 16.58 7.96
N GLU A 41 -10.29 17.55 8.52
CA GLU A 41 -9.84 18.67 9.33
C GLU A 41 -9.35 18.27 10.73
N ALA A 42 -9.66 17.07 11.21
CA ALA A 42 -9.21 16.59 12.51
C ALA A 42 -7.93 15.75 12.38
N LEU A 43 -6.92 16.04 13.20
CA LEU A 43 -5.73 15.20 13.32
C LEU A 43 -6.10 13.84 13.93
N ARG A 44 -5.54 12.76 13.40
CA ARG A 44 -5.76 11.40 13.92
C ARG A 44 -4.83 11.08 15.07
N ALA A 45 -5.20 10.09 15.89
CA ALA A 45 -4.32 9.57 16.92
C ALA A 45 -3.17 8.78 16.30
N ASP A 46 -2.01 8.77 16.94
CA ASP A 46 -0.84 7.99 16.53
C ASP A 46 -0.05 7.49 17.76
N ALA A 47 1.14 6.93 17.56
CA ALA A 47 1.96 6.39 18.66
C ALA A 47 2.55 7.47 19.59
N THR A 48 2.53 8.74 19.19
CA THR A 48 3.04 9.88 19.97
C THR A 48 1.92 10.69 20.63
N GLY A 49 0.67 10.40 20.26
CA GLY A 49 -0.55 10.96 20.82
C GLY A 49 -1.50 11.41 19.72
N THR A 50 -1.00 12.25 18.82
CA THR A 50 -1.72 12.73 17.64
C THR A 50 -0.75 12.97 16.50
N CYS A 51 -1.19 12.70 15.27
CA CYS A 51 -0.50 13.16 14.08
C CYS A 51 -0.34 14.68 14.08
N GLU A 52 0.59 15.16 13.24
CA GLU A 52 0.83 16.59 13.03
C GLU A 52 0.47 17.00 11.60
N TRP A 53 0.16 18.27 11.38
CA TRP A 53 0.01 18.79 10.03
C TRP A 53 1.37 18.80 9.31
N ASP A 54 1.42 18.23 8.12
CA ASP A 54 2.63 18.20 7.33
C ASP A 54 2.84 19.53 6.58
N ALA A 55 4.11 19.90 6.38
CA ALA A 55 4.48 21.14 5.70
C ALA A 55 4.00 21.20 4.25
N VAL A 56 3.80 20.04 3.60
CA VAL A 56 3.31 19.94 2.21
C VAL A 56 1.89 20.48 2.02
N GLN A 57 1.11 20.71 3.08
CA GLN A 57 -0.30 21.14 3.04
C GLN A 57 -1.24 20.04 2.51
N TYR A 58 -2.31 20.43 1.79
CA TYR A 58 -3.31 19.53 1.18
C TYR A 58 -3.94 18.51 2.14
N TRP A 59 -4.12 18.89 3.40
CA TRP A 59 -4.65 18.04 4.47
C TRP A 59 -3.76 16.84 4.82
N VAL A 60 -2.49 16.85 4.43
CA VAL A 60 -1.56 15.79 4.77
C VAL A 60 -1.23 15.87 6.26
N GLN A 61 -1.39 14.73 6.93
CA GLN A 61 -1.03 14.51 8.31
C GLN A 61 0.20 13.62 8.35
N ARG A 62 1.21 14.00 9.12
CA ARG A 62 2.35 13.15 9.44
C ARG A 62 2.01 12.39 10.71
N CYS A 63 1.92 11.08 10.61
CA CYS A 63 1.57 10.19 11.72
C CYS A 63 2.71 9.22 12.02
N ASP A 64 3.09 9.08 13.29
CA ASP A 64 4.06 8.09 13.74
C ASP A 64 3.35 6.77 14.08
N VAL A 65 3.48 5.78 13.20
CA VAL A 65 2.86 4.47 13.36
C VAL A 65 3.87 3.51 13.97
N PHE A 66 3.60 3.00 15.17
CA PHE A 66 4.48 2.03 15.80
C PHE A 66 4.49 0.70 15.02
N SER A 67 5.68 0.22 14.64
CA SER A 67 5.91 -1.07 14.02
C SER A 67 6.47 -2.04 15.07
N PRO A 68 5.68 -3.00 15.58
CA PRO A 68 6.18 -4.04 16.47
C PRO A 68 7.32 -4.86 15.86
N SER A 69 7.24 -5.18 14.57
CA SER A 69 8.25 -5.98 13.87
C SER A 69 9.59 -5.27 13.68
N MET A 70 9.60 -3.93 13.60
CA MET A 70 10.83 -3.13 13.54
C MET A 70 11.21 -2.48 14.88
N GLY A 71 10.37 -2.58 15.91
CA GLY A 71 10.61 -2.02 17.24
C GLY A 71 10.73 -0.49 17.27
N ARG A 72 10.09 0.22 16.33
CA ARG A 72 10.19 1.68 16.19
C ARG A 72 8.95 2.29 15.57
N ASN A 73 8.78 3.61 15.74
CA ASN A 73 7.80 4.39 15.00
C ASN A 73 8.26 4.57 13.55
N ILE A 74 7.32 4.40 12.63
CA ILE A 74 7.49 4.65 11.21
C ILE A 74 6.63 5.87 10.87
N PRO A 75 7.24 6.99 10.45
CA PRO A 75 6.45 8.13 10.00
C PRO A 75 5.74 7.79 8.70
N VAL A 76 4.46 8.15 8.61
CA VAL A 76 3.64 8.00 7.42
C VAL A 76 2.95 9.32 7.15
N GLN A 77 3.15 9.88 5.95
CA GLN A 77 2.38 11.03 5.49
C GLN A 77 1.06 10.50 4.91
N ILE A 78 -0.07 10.97 5.45
CA ILE A 78 -1.40 10.48 5.12
C ILE A 78 -2.28 11.66 4.73
N GLN A 79 -2.81 11.65 3.50
CA GLN A 79 -3.86 12.58 3.09
C GLN A 79 -5.21 11.86 3.23
N PRO A 80 -6.07 12.21 4.19
CA PRO A 80 -7.38 11.59 4.31
C PRO A 80 -8.25 11.85 3.08
N ALA A 81 -9.07 10.85 2.71
CA ALA A 81 -10.08 10.99 1.66
C ALA A 81 -10.98 12.23 1.88
N ALA A 82 -11.24 12.99 0.81
CA ALA A 82 -11.95 14.27 0.90
C ALA A 82 -13.36 14.18 1.53
N ARG A 83 -14.02 13.02 1.39
CA ARG A 83 -15.40 12.76 1.86
C ARG A 83 -15.49 11.48 2.70
N GLY A 84 -14.40 11.06 3.33
CA GLY A 84 -14.38 9.89 4.22
C GLY A 84 -14.53 8.54 3.52
N GLY A 85 -14.16 8.45 2.24
CA GLY A 85 -14.09 7.19 1.49
C GLY A 85 -13.09 6.22 2.08
N ASN A 86 -13.36 4.93 1.94
CA ASN A 86 -12.55 3.86 2.51
C ASN A 86 -11.44 3.34 1.57
N ALA A 87 -11.25 3.95 0.41
CA ALA A 87 -10.20 3.58 -0.53
C ALA A 87 -8.86 4.21 -0.13
N ALA A 88 -7.75 3.50 -0.35
CA ALA A 88 -6.42 4.10 -0.24
C ALA A 88 -5.52 3.84 -1.45
N LEU A 89 -4.57 4.76 -1.66
CA LEU A 89 -3.44 4.63 -2.57
C LEU A 89 -2.15 4.68 -1.78
N TYR A 90 -1.42 3.56 -1.75
CA TYR A 90 -0.09 3.48 -1.18
C TYR A 90 0.93 3.96 -2.21
N LEU A 91 1.73 4.98 -1.86
CA LEU A 91 2.76 5.56 -2.72
C LEU A 91 4.15 5.22 -2.17
N LEU A 92 4.78 4.22 -2.77
CA LEU A 92 6.08 3.69 -2.37
C LEU A 92 7.22 4.47 -3.02
N ASP A 93 8.20 4.85 -2.22
CA ASP A 93 9.34 5.67 -2.61
C ASP A 93 10.42 4.86 -3.36
N GLY A 94 11.38 5.55 -3.97
CA GLY A 94 12.53 4.97 -4.62
C GLY A 94 13.64 4.57 -3.64
N MET A 95 14.77 4.14 -4.21
CA MET A 95 15.87 3.57 -3.42
C MET A 95 16.49 4.57 -2.43
N ARG A 96 16.39 5.88 -2.70
CA ARG A 96 16.95 6.97 -1.88
C ARG A 96 15.91 7.60 -0.94
N ALA A 97 14.87 6.85 -0.56
CA ALA A 97 13.86 7.30 0.39
C ALA A 97 14.49 7.94 1.64
N THR A 98 14.00 9.10 2.04
CA THR A 98 14.55 9.85 3.18
C THR A 98 13.74 9.58 4.44
N ASP A 99 14.34 9.76 5.61
CA ASP A 99 13.63 9.64 6.89
C ASP A 99 12.81 10.91 7.24
N THR A 100 12.89 11.97 6.41
CA THR A 100 12.22 13.24 6.64
C THR A 100 10.87 13.32 5.94
N GLU A 101 10.76 12.94 4.67
CA GLU A 101 9.50 12.96 3.92
C GLU A 101 9.53 11.93 2.79
N ASN A 102 8.34 11.54 2.33
CA ASN A 102 8.19 10.66 1.18
C ASN A 102 8.40 11.46 -0.10
N ALA A 103 9.19 10.94 -1.03
CA ALA A 103 9.60 11.73 -2.18
C ALA A 103 8.44 12.07 -3.15
N TRP A 104 7.30 11.36 -3.08
CA TRP A 104 6.08 11.74 -3.81
C TRP A 104 5.48 13.07 -3.30
N THR A 105 5.64 13.43 -2.02
CA THR A 105 5.26 14.75 -1.52
C THR A 105 6.25 15.80 -2.00
N HIS A 106 7.55 15.51 -1.88
CA HIS A 106 8.62 16.47 -2.15
C HIS A 106 8.76 16.87 -3.63
N PHE A 107 8.85 15.88 -4.54
CA PHE A 107 9.22 16.13 -5.94
C PHE A 107 8.02 16.19 -6.89
N SER A 108 6.91 15.54 -6.54
CA SER A 108 5.75 15.42 -7.41
C SER A 108 4.53 16.20 -6.91
N ASN A 109 4.50 16.56 -5.62
CA ASN A 109 3.31 17.10 -4.96
C ASN A 109 2.06 16.23 -5.24
N ALA A 110 2.19 14.91 -5.07
CA ALA A 110 1.09 13.97 -5.23
C ALA A 110 -0.17 14.35 -4.42
N PRO A 111 -0.06 14.85 -3.17
CA PRO A 111 -1.20 15.35 -2.41
C PRO A 111 -2.11 16.33 -3.17
N ALA A 112 -1.52 17.32 -3.85
CA ALA A 112 -2.27 18.29 -4.63
C ALA A 112 -3.10 17.68 -5.76
N LYS A 113 -2.65 16.56 -6.35
CA LYS A 113 -3.37 15.90 -7.45
C LYS A 113 -4.63 15.20 -6.97
N PHE A 114 -4.62 14.68 -5.74
CA PHE A 114 -5.71 13.87 -5.18
C PHE A 114 -6.53 14.60 -4.11
N VAL A 115 -6.26 15.89 -3.84
CA VAL A 115 -6.81 16.64 -2.69
C VAL A 115 -8.34 16.71 -2.67
N ASP A 116 -8.98 16.69 -3.84
CA ASP A 116 -10.43 16.77 -3.99
C ASP A 116 -11.10 15.39 -4.13
N ASN A 117 -10.30 14.33 -4.15
CA ASN A 117 -10.77 12.96 -4.37
C ASN A 117 -11.08 12.22 -3.08
N ASN A 118 -11.96 11.24 -3.18
CA ASN A 118 -12.40 10.42 -2.07
C ASN A 118 -11.48 9.20 -1.82
N ILE A 119 -10.17 9.39 -2.00
CA ILE A 119 -9.13 8.39 -1.78
C ILE A 119 -8.14 8.87 -0.73
N THR A 120 -7.72 7.99 0.17
CA THR A 120 -6.69 8.28 1.17
C THR A 120 -5.31 8.01 0.58
N LEU A 121 -4.42 9.00 0.51
CA LEU A 121 -3.02 8.75 0.14
C LEU A 121 -2.25 8.28 1.36
N VAL A 122 -1.48 7.20 1.19
CA VAL A 122 -0.62 6.62 2.23
C VAL A 122 0.81 6.64 1.70
N MET A 123 1.65 7.48 2.29
CA MET A 123 3.02 7.75 1.85
C MET A 123 3.99 7.42 3.00
N PRO A 124 4.42 6.15 3.15
CA PRO A 124 5.40 5.76 4.17
C PRO A 124 6.72 6.52 3.97
N VAL A 125 7.31 7.01 5.07
CA VAL A 125 8.57 7.76 5.06
C VAL A 125 9.72 6.84 5.47
N GLY A 126 10.86 6.98 4.80
CA GLY A 126 12.07 6.19 5.04
C GLY A 126 12.10 4.87 4.25
N GLY A 127 13.00 3.98 4.67
CA GLY A 127 13.17 2.68 4.02
C GLY A 127 14.10 2.69 2.81
N ALA A 128 15.12 3.55 2.83
CA ALA A 128 16.18 3.57 1.83
C ALA A 128 16.72 2.16 1.56
N GLY A 129 16.84 1.79 0.29
CA GLY A 129 17.33 0.49 -0.14
C GLY A 129 16.48 -0.72 0.29
N SER A 130 15.35 -0.55 0.97
CA SER A 130 14.64 -1.66 1.60
C SER A 130 13.95 -2.62 0.64
N PHE A 131 13.65 -2.16 -0.58
CA PHE A 131 12.71 -2.79 -1.53
C PHE A 131 11.33 -3.06 -0.94
N TYR A 132 11.02 -2.45 0.20
CA TYR A 132 9.84 -2.69 1.01
C TYR A 132 9.58 -4.18 1.29
N ILE A 133 10.65 -4.96 1.49
CA ILE A 133 10.58 -6.38 1.87
C ILE A 133 11.03 -6.60 3.31
N ASP A 134 10.78 -7.81 3.80
CA ASP A 134 11.32 -8.30 5.06
C ASP A 134 12.74 -8.85 4.87
N TRP A 135 13.70 -8.27 5.58
CA TRP A 135 15.12 -8.64 5.53
C TRP A 135 15.43 -9.78 6.51
N ASN A 136 16.46 -10.56 6.19
CA ASN A 136 16.90 -11.69 7.01
C ASN A 136 17.69 -11.24 8.25
N SER A 137 18.40 -10.12 8.17
CA SER A 137 19.23 -9.60 9.25
C SER A 137 19.34 -8.06 9.16
N PRO A 138 19.99 -7.39 10.12
CA PRO A 138 20.09 -5.93 10.13
C PRO A 138 20.59 -5.37 8.80
N ALA A 139 20.02 -4.23 8.37
CA ALA A 139 20.27 -3.68 7.03
C ALA A 139 21.71 -3.19 6.81
N THR A 140 22.50 -3.09 7.88
CA THR A 140 23.87 -2.57 7.90
C THR A 140 24.91 -3.69 7.92
N PHE A 141 26.14 -3.38 7.49
CA PHE A 141 27.30 -4.27 7.73
C PHE A 141 27.73 -4.29 9.20
N LEU A 142 27.33 -3.29 9.98
CA LEU A 142 27.67 -3.17 11.40
C LEU A 142 26.66 -3.89 12.30
N PRO A 143 27.11 -4.44 13.45
CA PRO A 143 26.20 -4.93 14.49
C PRO A 143 25.28 -3.82 15.02
N GLY A 144 24.05 -4.17 15.42
CA GLY A 144 23.14 -3.24 16.10
C GLY A 144 22.21 -2.41 15.21
N GLY A 145 22.07 -2.73 13.93
CA GLY A 145 21.09 -2.10 13.04
C GLY A 145 19.67 -2.65 13.17
N VAL A 146 18.69 -1.91 12.63
CA VAL A 146 17.29 -2.36 12.54
C VAL A 146 17.17 -3.45 11.47
N VAL A 147 16.46 -4.53 11.80
CA VAL A 147 16.02 -5.51 10.80
C VAL A 147 14.82 -4.93 10.09
N TYR A 148 14.93 -4.68 8.79
CA TYR A 148 13.83 -4.17 8.00
C TYR A 148 12.71 -5.21 7.87
N ARG A 149 11.50 -4.80 8.24
CA ARG A 149 10.28 -5.60 8.17
C ARG A 149 9.18 -4.82 7.44
N TRP A 150 9.54 -4.24 6.30
CA TRP A 150 8.67 -3.31 5.57
C TRP A 150 7.47 -4.00 4.94
N GLU A 151 7.61 -5.25 4.49
CA GLU A 151 6.46 -6.00 3.99
C GLU A 151 5.49 -6.28 5.13
N THR A 152 6.00 -6.74 6.28
CA THR A 152 5.18 -6.93 7.48
C THR A 152 4.48 -5.63 7.89
N PHE A 153 5.19 -4.51 7.90
CA PHE A 153 4.60 -3.21 8.23
C PHE A 153 3.49 -2.82 7.25
N LEU A 154 3.75 -2.86 5.94
CA LEU A 154 2.80 -2.40 4.92
C LEU A 154 1.60 -3.35 4.74
N ALA A 155 1.79 -4.64 4.95
CA ALA A 155 0.75 -5.65 4.72
C ALA A 155 -0.07 -6.00 5.97
N ASN A 156 0.51 -5.87 7.17
CA ASN A 156 -0.14 -6.35 8.41
C ASN A 156 -0.34 -5.25 9.45
N GLU A 157 0.68 -4.43 9.71
CA GLU A 157 0.66 -3.46 10.81
C GLU A 157 -0.07 -2.16 10.41
N LEU A 158 0.36 -1.54 9.31
CA LEU A 158 -0.18 -0.29 8.81
C LEU A 158 -1.66 -0.38 8.42
N PRO A 159 -2.17 -1.45 7.76
CA PRO A 159 -3.60 -1.55 7.45
C PRO A 159 -4.49 -1.54 8.69
N THR A 160 -4.00 -2.08 9.81
CA THR A 160 -4.72 -2.04 11.09
C THR A 160 -4.85 -0.60 11.59
N TYR A 161 -3.76 0.16 11.54
CA TYR A 161 -3.76 1.57 11.92
C TYR A 161 -4.68 2.41 11.01
N LEU A 162 -4.61 2.21 9.69
CA LEU A 162 -5.40 2.96 8.72
C LEU A 162 -6.90 2.67 8.83
N GLU A 163 -7.28 1.42 9.07
CA GLU A 163 -8.67 1.03 9.31
C GLU A 163 -9.25 1.72 10.54
N GLN A 164 -8.51 1.72 11.65
CA GLN A 164 -8.98 2.29 12.92
C GLN A 164 -9.05 3.82 12.92
N ASN A 165 -8.09 4.49 12.27
CA ASN A 165 -7.92 5.93 12.41
C ASN A 165 -8.41 6.71 11.18
N PHE A 166 -8.36 6.10 10.00
CA PHE A 166 -8.72 6.74 8.72
C PHE A 166 -9.93 6.08 8.04
N GLY A 167 -10.43 4.95 8.55
CA GLY A 167 -11.58 4.25 7.96
C GLY A 167 -11.25 3.57 6.62
N VAL A 168 -9.97 3.36 6.33
CA VAL A 168 -9.51 2.68 5.11
C VAL A 168 -9.83 1.19 5.21
N ALA A 169 -10.46 0.65 4.18
CA ALA A 169 -10.74 -0.79 4.13
C ALA A 169 -9.47 -1.57 3.79
N ARG A 170 -9.24 -2.68 4.49
CA ARG A 170 -8.05 -3.52 4.27
C ARG A 170 -7.94 -4.11 2.86
N ASN A 171 -9.05 -4.21 2.12
CA ASN A 171 -9.12 -4.82 0.79
C ASN A 171 -9.49 -3.84 -0.33
N ASN A 172 -9.61 -2.54 -0.03
CA ASN A 172 -9.91 -1.51 -1.02
C ASN A 172 -8.71 -0.59 -1.21
N ASN A 173 -7.58 -1.17 -1.61
CA ASN A 173 -6.33 -0.44 -1.79
C ASN A 173 -5.76 -0.56 -3.21
N SER A 174 -5.15 0.53 -3.66
CA SER A 174 -4.20 0.56 -4.78
C SER A 174 -2.79 0.74 -4.21
N VAL A 175 -1.79 0.17 -4.87
CA VAL A 175 -0.38 0.42 -4.56
C VAL A 175 0.34 0.87 -5.81
N ALA A 176 1.07 1.96 -5.70
CA ALA A 176 1.91 2.48 -6.76
C ALA A 176 3.30 2.81 -6.22
N GLY A 177 4.29 2.76 -7.08
CA GLY A 177 5.64 3.20 -6.73
C GLY A 177 6.51 3.40 -7.95
N LEU A 178 7.65 4.04 -7.72
CA LEU A 178 8.67 4.27 -8.75
C LEU A 178 9.94 3.47 -8.47
N SER A 179 10.71 3.11 -9.49
CA SER A 179 12.01 2.46 -9.32
C SER A 179 11.93 1.27 -8.35
N MET A 180 12.67 1.29 -7.24
CA MET A 180 12.55 0.36 -6.11
C MET A 180 11.11 0.17 -5.63
N GLY A 181 10.37 1.25 -5.38
CA GLY A 181 8.96 1.22 -4.97
C GLY A 181 8.04 0.65 -6.05
N GLY A 182 8.38 0.80 -7.32
CA GLY A 182 7.65 0.20 -8.44
C GLY A 182 7.81 -1.31 -8.49
N THR A 183 9.01 -1.82 -8.22
CA THR A 183 9.27 -3.25 -8.00
C THR A 183 8.47 -3.75 -6.80
N ALA A 184 8.53 -3.01 -5.69
CA ALA A 184 7.82 -3.36 -4.46
C ALA A 184 6.31 -3.39 -4.63
N ALA A 185 5.72 -2.43 -5.35
CA ALA A 185 4.27 -2.34 -5.56
C ALA A 185 3.70 -3.61 -6.20
N LEU A 186 4.34 -4.10 -7.27
CA LEU A 186 3.91 -5.35 -7.93
C LEU A 186 4.14 -6.55 -7.03
N ASN A 187 5.28 -6.61 -6.33
CA ASN A 187 5.59 -7.74 -5.46
C ASN A 187 4.61 -7.84 -4.28
N LEU A 188 4.31 -6.71 -3.64
CA LEU A 188 3.40 -6.61 -2.50
C LEU A 188 1.97 -7.00 -2.91
N ALA A 189 1.48 -6.46 -4.03
CA ALA A 189 0.16 -6.81 -4.56
C ALA A 189 0.04 -8.28 -4.99
N ALA A 190 1.13 -8.88 -5.46
CA ALA A 190 1.18 -10.29 -5.82
C ALA A 190 1.15 -11.21 -4.59
N LYS A 191 1.82 -10.83 -3.50
CA LYS A 191 1.89 -11.62 -2.26
C LYS A 191 0.66 -11.44 -1.35
N HIS A 192 0.06 -10.25 -1.37
CA HIS A 192 -1.07 -9.88 -0.51
C HIS A 192 -2.33 -9.65 -1.34
N THR A 193 -2.82 -10.73 -1.95
CA THR A 193 -3.88 -10.67 -2.97
C THR A 193 -5.21 -10.13 -2.44
N ASP A 194 -5.47 -10.25 -1.16
CA ASP A 194 -6.72 -9.77 -0.55
C ASP A 194 -6.66 -8.29 -0.14
N GLN A 195 -5.49 -7.66 -0.22
CA GLN A 195 -5.27 -6.28 0.20
C GLN A 195 -5.39 -5.29 -0.96
N PHE A 196 -4.80 -5.62 -2.11
CA PHE A 196 -4.65 -4.70 -3.24
C PHE A 196 -5.50 -5.11 -4.44
N ARG A 197 -6.32 -4.19 -4.94
CA ARG A 197 -7.13 -4.34 -6.16
C ARG A 197 -6.40 -3.87 -7.41
N GLN A 198 -5.43 -2.98 -7.23
CA GLN A 198 -4.66 -2.35 -8.30
C GLN A 198 -3.19 -2.22 -7.90
N ALA A 199 -2.29 -2.42 -8.86
CA ALA A 199 -0.85 -2.27 -8.69
C ALA A 199 -0.25 -1.50 -9.88
N LEU A 200 0.51 -0.43 -9.61
CA LEU A 200 1.14 0.41 -10.62
C LEU A 200 2.66 0.49 -10.40
N SER A 201 3.43 0.24 -11.45
CA SER A 201 4.89 0.28 -11.42
C SER A 201 5.42 1.32 -12.40
N TYR A 202 6.06 2.36 -11.89
CA TYR A 202 6.68 3.40 -12.69
C TYR A 202 8.20 3.19 -12.75
N SER A 203 8.69 2.71 -13.88
CA SER A 203 10.09 2.41 -14.15
C SER A 203 10.70 1.44 -13.12
N GLY A 204 9.93 0.46 -12.66
CA GLY A 204 10.42 -0.60 -11.79
C GLY A 204 11.36 -1.56 -12.52
N VAL A 205 12.28 -2.16 -11.78
CA VAL A 205 13.04 -3.33 -12.26
C VAL A 205 12.27 -4.57 -11.81
N LEU A 206 11.59 -5.23 -12.75
CA LEU A 206 10.62 -6.28 -12.48
C LEU A 206 11.17 -7.71 -12.62
N THR A 207 12.45 -7.85 -12.94
CA THR A 207 13.17 -9.12 -13.11
C THR A 207 14.41 -9.13 -12.20
N MET A 208 14.19 -9.14 -10.90
CA MET A 208 15.24 -8.95 -9.89
C MET A 208 16.27 -10.10 -9.87
N ASN A 209 15.92 -11.26 -10.42
CA ASN A 209 16.79 -12.43 -10.49
C ASN A 209 17.44 -12.69 -11.86
N SER A 210 17.31 -11.77 -12.82
CA SER A 210 18.01 -11.89 -14.09
C SER A 210 19.54 -12.00 -13.90
N PRO A 211 20.27 -12.68 -14.80
CA PRO A 211 21.73 -12.78 -14.72
C PRO A 211 22.40 -11.41 -14.54
N GLY A 212 23.31 -11.30 -13.57
CA GLY A 212 24.01 -10.04 -13.25
C GLY A 212 23.26 -9.10 -12.30
N MET A 213 21.96 -9.29 -12.02
CA MET A 213 21.21 -8.38 -11.15
C MET A 213 21.68 -8.40 -9.69
N TYR A 214 22.08 -9.57 -9.17
CA TYR A 214 22.53 -9.66 -7.78
C TYR A 214 23.73 -8.75 -7.46
N PRO A 215 24.86 -8.78 -8.20
CA PRO A 215 25.96 -7.85 -7.94
C PRO A 215 25.59 -6.39 -8.25
N LEU A 216 24.73 -6.12 -9.24
CA LEU A 216 24.25 -4.75 -9.51
C LEU A 216 23.45 -4.17 -8.34
N LEU A 217 22.53 -4.95 -7.78
CA LEU A 217 21.77 -4.59 -6.59
C LEU A 217 22.69 -4.41 -5.38
N ALA A 218 23.72 -5.24 -5.24
CA ALA A 218 24.70 -5.09 -4.17
C ALA A 218 25.43 -3.73 -4.25
N ILE A 219 25.86 -3.33 -5.45
CA ILE A 219 26.50 -2.03 -5.69
C ILE A 219 25.52 -0.89 -5.42
N ALA A 220 24.28 -1.00 -5.90
CA ALA A 220 23.25 0.03 -5.70
C ALA A 220 22.96 0.23 -4.19
N LEU A 221 22.78 -0.85 -3.44
CA LEU A 221 22.57 -0.81 -1.98
C LEU A 221 23.75 -0.20 -1.23
N LEU A 222 24.98 -0.53 -1.64
CA LEU A 222 26.19 0.08 -1.10
C LEU A 222 26.24 1.59 -1.35
N GLN A 223 25.91 2.04 -2.56
CA GLN A 223 25.94 3.46 -2.95
C GLN A 223 24.85 4.31 -2.27
N VAL A 224 23.71 3.70 -1.95
CA VAL A 224 22.58 4.43 -1.35
C VAL A 224 22.79 4.68 0.14
N GLY A 225 23.21 3.67 0.89
CA GLY A 225 23.32 3.79 2.35
C GLY A 225 24.30 2.82 2.99
N GLY A 226 25.19 2.21 2.19
CA GLY A 226 26.09 1.16 2.68
C GLY A 226 25.32 -0.09 3.13
N PHE A 227 24.22 -0.42 2.46
CA PHE A 227 23.38 -1.55 2.85
C PHE A 227 23.93 -2.89 2.32
N ASN A 228 23.66 -3.95 3.08
CA ASN A 228 24.18 -5.29 2.77
C ASN A 228 23.12 -6.16 2.07
N ILE A 229 23.35 -6.48 0.79
CA ILE A 229 22.45 -7.38 0.03
C ILE A 229 22.28 -8.76 0.67
N ASN A 230 23.32 -9.28 1.34
CA ASN A 230 23.22 -10.56 2.03
C ASN A 230 22.30 -10.48 3.25
N SER A 231 22.16 -9.31 3.87
CA SER A 231 21.16 -9.09 4.92
C SER A 231 19.76 -9.04 4.35
N MET A 232 19.59 -8.52 3.14
CA MET A 232 18.31 -8.45 2.44
C MET A 232 17.83 -9.82 1.96
N TYR A 233 18.62 -10.50 1.13
CA TYR A 233 18.22 -11.74 0.48
C TYR A 233 18.89 -12.99 1.05
N GLY A 234 19.94 -12.88 1.85
CA GLY A 234 20.89 -13.99 2.01
C GLY A 234 21.83 -14.09 0.81
N GLY A 235 22.52 -15.22 0.65
CA GLY A 235 23.51 -15.40 -0.42
C GLY A 235 22.92 -15.53 -1.83
N TYR A 236 23.81 -15.70 -2.81
CA TYR A 236 23.45 -15.75 -4.24
C TYR A 236 22.41 -16.83 -4.60
N ILE A 237 22.36 -17.97 -3.91
CA ILE A 237 21.41 -19.05 -4.19
C ILE A 237 20.19 -19.04 -3.27
N SER A 238 19.98 -17.96 -2.49
CA SER A 238 18.90 -17.90 -1.51
C SER A 238 17.51 -17.91 -2.16
N PRO A 239 16.57 -18.74 -1.67
CA PRO A 239 15.17 -18.73 -2.13
C PRO A 239 14.49 -17.38 -1.94
N ALA A 240 14.86 -16.62 -0.90
CA ALA A 240 14.27 -15.32 -0.59
C ALA A 240 14.39 -14.31 -1.74
N ARG A 241 15.35 -14.52 -2.66
CA ARG A 241 15.46 -13.70 -3.87
C ARG A 241 14.26 -13.89 -4.81
N PHE A 242 13.80 -15.14 -4.96
CA PHE A 242 12.67 -15.49 -5.84
C PHE A 242 11.33 -15.15 -5.19
N GLU A 243 11.23 -15.34 -3.88
CA GLU A 243 10.07 -14.97 -3.06
C GLU A 243 9.80 -13.45 -3.06
N ASN A 244 10.76 -12.64 -3.50
CA ASN A 244 10.70 -11.19 -3.52
C ASN A 244 10.98 -10.61 -4.91
N ASP A 245 10.61 -11.34 -5.96
CA ASP A 245 10.77 -10.92 -7.35
C ASP A 245 9.39 -10.90 -8.04
N PRO A 246 8.93 -9.73 -8.53
CA PRO A 246 7.68 -9.62 -9.28
C PRO A 246 7.58 -10.58 -10.45
N PHE A 247 8.71 -10.96 -11.08
CA PHE A 247 8.70 -11.92 -12.19
C PHE A 247 8.24 -13.31 -11.77
N TRP A 248 8.57 -13.74 -10.56
CA TRP A 248 8.21 -15.07 -10.06
C TRP A 248 6.85 -15.07 -9.36
N ASN A 249 6.49 -13.96 -8.71
CA ASN A 249 5.26 -13.85 -7.94
C ASN A 249 4.03 -13.43 -8.76
N MET A 250 4.19 -13.05 -10.03
CA MET A 250 3.15 -12.42 -10.86
C MET A 250 1.78 -13.14 -10.89
N ASP A 251 1.70 -14.45 -10.66
CA ASP A 251 0.41 -15.18 -10.64
C ASP A 251 -0.57 -14.60 -9.61
N GLY A 252 -0.09 -14.01 -8.52
CA GLY A 252 -0.92 -13.31 -7.54
C GLY A 252 -1.59 -12.04 -8.07
N LEU A 253 -1.19 -11.54 -9.24
CA LEU A 253 -1.79 -10.36 -9.88
C LEU A 253 -2.99 -10.69 -10.78
N ARG A 254 -3.37 -11.97 -10.91
CA ARG A 254 -4.53 -12.38 -11.71
C ARG A 254 -5.80 -11.70 -11.20
N GLY A 255 -6.59 -11.16 -12.15
CA GLY A 255 -7.84 -10.47 -11.84
C GLY A 255 -7.66 -9.07 -11.22
N LYS A 256 -6.42 -8.56 -11.10
CA LYS A 256 -6.14 -7.20 -10.63
C LYS A 256 -5.96 -6.24 -11.80
N ASP A 257 -6.14 -4.96 -11.53
CA ASP A 257 -5.74 -3.91 -12.46
C ASP A 257 -4.23 -3.66 -12.33
N VAL A 258 -3.45 -3.97 -13.37
CA VAL A 258 -2.00 -3.81 -13.36
C VAL A 258 -1.56 -2.80 -14.40
N TYR A 259 -0.78 -1.82 -13.98
CA TYR A 259 -0.14 -0.83 -14.85
C TYR A 259 1.38 -0.90 -14.71
N VAL A 260 2.08 -0.92 -15.83
CA VAL A 260 3.55 -0.81 -15.86
C VAL A 260 3.97 0.27 -16.84
N SER A 261 4.98 1.04 -16.51
CA SER A 261 5.56 2.00 -17.45
C SER A 261 7.07 2.05 -17.36
N ALA A 262 7.73 2.29 -18.49
CA ALA A 262 9.15 2.61 -18.55
C ALA A 262 9.46 3.36 -19.85
N ALA A 263 10.11 4.52 -19.77
CA ALA A 263 10.50 5.30 -20.94
C ALA A 263 11.68 4.64 -21.67
N SER A 264 12.17 5.29 -22.73
CA SER A 264 13.27 4.79 -23.57
C SER A 264 14.66 5.01 -22.98
N GLY A 265 14.80 5.91 -21.99
CA GLY A 265 16.09 6.43 -21.55
C GLY A 265 16.62 7.59 -22.41
N ILE A 266 15.83 8.10 -23.37
CA ILE A 266 16.15 9.32 -24.11
C ILE A 266 15.58 10.52 -23.34
N PRO A 267 16.39 11.50 -22.92
CA PRO A 267 15.89 12.67 -22.17
C PRO A 267 14.76 13.42 -22.88
N ASP A 268 13.79 13.89 -22.10
CA ASP A 268 12.73 14.80 -22.55
C ASP A 268 13.05 16.26 -22.15
N LEU A 269 12.25 17.23 -22.62
CA LEU A 269 12.42 18.65 -22.32
C LEU A 269 12.51 18.97 -20.82
N PRO A 270 11.68 18.39 -19.92
CA PRO A 270 11.81 18.65 -18.47
C PRO A 270 13.16 18.22 -17.89
N ASP A 271 13.78 17.18 -18.46
CA ASP A 271 15.06 16.66 -17.98
C ASP A 271 16.19 17.66 -18.22
N LEU A 272 16.09 18.54 -19.24
CA LEU A 272 17.08 19.58 -19.56
C LEU A 272 17.41 20.53 -18.39
N SER A 273 16.57 20.55 -17.34
CA SER A 273 16.82 21.27 -16.10
C SER A 273 17.97 20.69 -15.25
N ALA A 274 18.34 19.41 -15.44
CA ALA A 274 19.37 18.74 -14.66
C ALA A 274 20.27 17.80 -15.52
N PRO A 275 21.00 18.35 -16.52
CA PRO A 275 21.75 17.57 -17.50
C PRO A 275 22.85 16.68 -16.90
N GLN A 276 23.34 17.02 -15.71
CA GLN A 276 24.35 16.25 -15.00
C GLN A 276 23.89 14.82 -14.63
N TYR A 277 22.58 14.56 -14.57
CA TYR A 277 22.03 13.24 -14.22
C TYR A 277 21.60 12.41 -15.43
N PHE A 278 21.87 12.88 -16.66
CA PHE A 278 21.36 12.24 -17.89
C PHE A 278 21.91 10.85 -18.10
N ALA A 279 23.21 10.65 -17.94
CA ALA A 279 23.83 9.35 -18.18
C ALA A 279 23.27 8.30 -17.22
N ASP A 280 23.24 8.62 -15.92
CA ASP A 280 22.74 7.72 -14.88
C ASP A 280 21.25 7.45 -15.05
N GLY A 281 20.45 8.50 -15.29
CA GLY A 281 19.02 8.40 -15.50
C GLY A 281 18.66 7.60 -16.76
N ALA A 282 19.38 7.79 -17.86
CA ALA A 282 19.18 7.04 -19.10
C ALA A 282 19.51 5.56 -18.93
N ALA A 283 20.64 5.25 -18.28
CA ALA A 283 21.07 3.88 -18.05
C ALA A 283 20.10 3.11 -17.14
N LEU A 284 19.64 3.74 -16.06
CA LEU A 284 18.65 3.15 -15.16
C LEU A 284 17.30 2.94 -15.86
N GLU A 285 16.84 3.91 -16.66
CA GLU A 285 15.57 3.78 -17.36
C GLU A 285 15.60 2.69 -18.42
N LEU A 286 16.71 2.56 -19.14
CA LEU A 286 16.91 1.45 -20.08
C LEU A 286 16.85 0.10 -19.37
N LEU A 287 17.52 -0.04 -18.22
CA LEU A 287 17.46 -1.26 -17.41
C LEU A 287 16.03 -1.58 -16.96
N SER A 288 15.31 -0.58 -16.44
CA SER A 288 13.91 -0.72 -16.03
C SER A 288 13.02 -1.10 -17.21
N ARG A 289 13.24 -0.51 -18.40
CA ARG A 289 12.47 -0.81 -19.61
C ARG A 289 12.66 -2.25 -20.07
N GLU A 290 13.90 -2.70 -20.22
CA GLU A 290 14.18 -4.07 -20.65
C GLU A 290 13.61 -5.09 -19.67
N SER A 291 13.75 -4.82 -18.37
CA SER A 291 13.16 -5.64 -17.31
C SER A 291 11.63 -5.68 -17.40
N THR A 292 10.98 -4.53 -17.62
CA THR A 292 9.53 -4.41 -17.72
C THR A 292 8.98 -5.11 -18.96
N LEU A 293 9.67 -5.03 -20.10
CA LEU A 293 9.29 -5.72 -21.34
C LEU A 293 9.31 -7.25 -21.17
N VAL A 294 10.37 -7.79 -20.54
CA VAL A 294 10.47 -9.23 -20.25
C VAL A 294 9.38 -9.67 -19.27
N TRP A 295 9.12 -8.87 -18.24
CA TRP A 295 8.06 -9.12 -17.28
C TRP A 295 6.67 -9.12 -17.93
N GLU A 296 6.37 -8.11 -18.74
CA GLU A 296 5.10 -7.97 -19.46
C GLU A 296 4.86 -9.16 -20.39
N ALA A 297 5.88 -9.58 -21.14
CA ALA A 297 5.79 -10.72 -22.04
C ALA A 297 5.34 -11.98 -21.29
N LYS A 298 5.96 -12.30 -20.15
CA LYS A 298 5.54 -13.43 -19.33
C LYS A 298 4.15 -13.21 -18.72
N ALA A 299 3.86 -12.02 -18.21
CA ALA A 299 2.56 -11.71 -17.60
C ALA A 299 1.39 -11.92 -18.59
N ARG A 300 1.54 -11.47 -19.83
CA ARG A 300 0.55 -11.70 -20.89
C ARG A 300 0.43 -13.17 -21.25
N LEU A 301 1.54 -13.88 -21.39
CA LEU A 301 1.55 -15.32 -21.68
C LEU A 301 0.90 -16.16 -20.57
N THR A 302 1.00 -15.72 -19.32
CA THR A 302 0.35 -16.39 -18.20
C THR A 302 -1.10 -15.93 -18.01
N GLY A 303 -1.60 -14.93 -18.73
CA GLY A 303 -3.00 -14.49 -18.69
C GLY A 303 -3.29 -13.37 -17.67
N ILE A 304 -2.28 -12.62 -17.27
CA ILE A 304 -2.43 -11.39 -16.48
C ILE A 304 -2.74 -10.24 -17.44
N ASN A 305 -3.83 -9.52 -17.17
CA ASN A 305 -4.19 -8.35 -17.96
C ASN A 305 -3.40 -7.13 -17.48
N VAL A 306 -2.28 -6.87 -18.16
CA VAL A 306 -1.43 -5.70 -17.90
C VAL A 306 -1.69 -4.60 -18.92
N THR A 307 -1.80 -3.36 -18.45
CA THR A 307 -1.65 -2.17 -19.29
C THR A 307 -0.22 -1.67 -19.18
N SER A 308 0.41 -1.45 -20.32
CA SER A 308 1.77 -0.95 -20.42
C SER A 308 1.80 0.43 -21.08
N ASP A 309 2.70 1.28 -20.61
CA ASP A 309 3.01 2.56 -21.24
C ASP A 309 4.52 2.72 -21.40
N TYR A 310 4.96 2.91 -22.64
CA TYR A 310 6.37 2.98 -22.98
C TYR A 310 6.69 4.29 -23.69
N PRO A 311 6.76 5.43 -22.97
CA PRO A 311 7.08 6.72 -23.57
C PRO A 311 8.36 6.67 -24.41
N ILE A 312 8.34 7.36 -25.55
CA ILE A 312 9.49 7.46 -26.46
C ILE A 312 10.57 8.36 -25.84
N LEU A 313 10.17 9.34 -25.04
CA LEU A 313 11.06 10.24 -24.30
C LEU A 313 10.82 10.07 -22.80
N GLY A 314 11.86 10.31 -22.02
CA GLY A 314 11.91 10.19 -20.57
C GLY A 314 13.14 9.37 -20.12
N ILE A 315 13.74 9.81 -19.03
CA ILE A 315 14.77 9.08 -18.27
C ILE A 315 14.24 8.74 -16.86
N HIS A 316 15.09 8.11 -16.05
CA HIS A 316 14.77 7.72 -14.67
C HIS A 316 14.75 8.94 -13.74
N SER A 317 13.76 9.82 -13.93
CA SER A 317 13.63 11.12 -13.26
C SER A 317 12.24 11.33 -12.68
N TRP A 318 12.15 12.28 -11.74
CA TRP A 318 10.88 12.68 -11.13
C TRP A 318 9.88 13.24 -12.13
N ALA A 319 10.31 13.93 -13.18
CA ALA A 319 9.42 14.40 -14.24
C ALA A 319 8.70 13.24 -14.92
N GLN A 320 9.42 12.15 -15.20
CA GLN A 320 8.83 10.94 -15.77
C GLN A 320 7.86 10.26 -14.79
N PHE A 321 8.25 10.08 -13.52
CA PHE A 321 7.39 9.44 -12.53
C PHE A 321 6.11 10.24 -12.24
N ASP A 322 6.24 11.56 -12.17
CA ASP A 322 5.13 12.49 -11.96
C ASP A 322 4.14 12.49 -13.14
N SER A 323 4.67 12.49 -14.36
CA SER A 323 3.87 12.35 -15.58
C SER A 323 3.07 11.06 -15.58
N GLN A 324 3.67 9.94 -15.17
CA GLN A 324 2.99 8.66 -15.08
C GLN A 324 1.91 8.64 -13.98
N LEU A 325 2.18 9.20 -12.80
CA LEU A 325 1.17 9.33 -11.74
C LEU A 325 -0.02 10.20 -12.20
N SER A 326 0.26 11.31 -12.90
CA SER A 326 -0.78 12.17 -13.46
C SER A 326 -1.62 11.45 -14.52
N LYS A 327 -0.97 10.67 -15.39
CA LYS A 327 -1.63 9.89 -16.43
C LYS A 327 -2.51 8.77 -15.88
N THR A 328 -2.13 8.17 -14.76
CA THR A 328 -2.89 7.08 -14.14
C THR A 328 -3.88 7.56 -13.08
N HIS A 329 -3.95 8.86 -12.79
CA HIS A 329 -4.87 9.46 -11.82
C HIS A 329 -6.31 8.94 -11.97
N ASP A 330 -6.93 9.16 -13.13
CA ASP A 330 -8.32 8.76 -13.37
C ASP A 330 -8.49 7.24 -13.35
N ARG A 331 -7.47 6.50 -13.78
CA ARG A 331 -7.46 5.03 -13.71
C ARG A 331 -7.54 4.55 -12.27
N ILE A 332 -6.74 5.15 -11.38
CA ILE A 332 -6.75 4.85 -9.95
C ILE A 332 -8.13 5.14 -9.38
N LEU A 333 -8.68 6.34 -9.61
CA LEU A 333 -9.99 6.72 -9.09
C LEU A 333 -11.13 5.82 -9.60
N ASN A 334 -11.07 5.40 -10.86
CA ASN A 334 -12.05 4.50 -11.45
C ASN A 334 -12.02 3.10 -10.82
N VAL A 335 -10.85 2.49 -10.64
CA VAL A 335 -10.74 1.16 -10.03
C VAL A 335 -11.16 1.21 -8.55
N MET A 336 -10.78 2.29 -7.87
CA MET A 336 -11.06 2.48 -6.45
C MET A 336 -12.47 3.02 -6.17
N ASN A 337 -13.21 3.46 -7.20
CA ASN A 337 -14.47 4.18 -7.09
C ASN A 337 -14.39 5.35 -6.09
N ALA A 338 -13.37 6.19 -6.27
CA ALA A 338 -12.92 7.15 -5.26
C ALA A 338 -12.82 8.59 -5.76
N TRP A 339 -13.65 8.95 -6.74
CA TRP A 339 -13.75 10.31 -7.27
C TRP A 339 -14.08 11.34 -6.21
#